data_AF-A0A9E4H7M3-F1
#
_entry.id   AF-A0A9E4H7M3-F1
#
_cell.length_a   1.000
_cell.length_b   1.000
_cell.length_c   1.000
_cell.angle_alpha   90.00
_cell.angle_beta   90.00
_cell.angle_gamma   90.00
#
_symmetry.space_group_name_H-M   'P 1'
#
loop_
_entity.id
_entity.type
_entity.pdbx_description
1 polymer ?
#
loop_
_entity_poly.entity_id
_entity_poly.type
_entity_poly.pdbx_seq_one_letter_code
_entity_poly.pdbx_strand_id
1 'polypeptide(L)' 'MPTVAIVGQYQFVIRTREFDFEPPHVHVRVGNEDWARILLDNGEYSHEPPPGHYRAILEAFDAHAAAIREEWFRIHAR' A
#
# COMPACT_ATOMS: atom_id res chain seq x y z
N MET A 1 4.56 8.38 -8.55
CA MET A 1 3.93 7.41 -7.63
C MET A 1 2.51 7.22 -8.12
N PRO A 2 2.19 6.13 -8.85
CA PRO A 2 0.82 5.84 -9.20
C PRO A 2 -0.02 5.55 -7.95
N THR A 3 -1.15 6.21 -7.84
CA THR A 3 -2.20 5.84 -6.88
C THR A 3 -3.05 4.75 -7.52
N VAL A 4 -3.12 3.61 -6.86
CA VAL A 4 -3.81 2.41 -7.37
C VAL A 4 -5.27 2.39 -6.96
N ALA A 5 -5.55 2.79 -5.72
CA ALA A 5 -6.90 2.84 -5.19
C ALA A 5 -7.04 3.98 -4.17
N ILE A 6 -8.26 4.50 -4.06
CA ILE A 6 -8.64 5.49 -3.05
C ILE A 6 -9.91 5.00 -2.36
N VAL A 7 -9.85 4.83 -1.04
CA VAL A 7 -10.99 4.41 -0.22
C VAL A 7 -11.17 5.43 0.91
N GLY A 8 -12.17 6.29 0.78
CA GLY A 8 -12.36 7.41 1.69
C GLY A 8 -11.14 8.33 1.68
N GLN A 9 -10.44 8.40 2.82
CA GLN A 9 -9.22 9.19 2.97
C GLN A 9 -7.92 8.44 2.65
N TYR A 10 -7.97 7.11 2.50
CA TYR A 10 -6.80 6.28 2.31
C TYR A 10 -6.47 6.15 0.83
N GLN A 11 -5.23 6.49 0.46
CA GLN A 11 -4.69 6.36 -0.88
C GLN A 11 -3.62 5.27 -0.89
N PHE A 12 -3.83 4.25 -1.71
CA PHE A 12 -2.86 3.17 -1.91
C PHE A 12 -1.93 3.52 -3.05
N VAL A 13 -0.65 3.64 -2.74
CA VAL A 13 0.36 4.21 -3.64
C VAL A 13 1.54 3.27 -3.74
N ILE A 14 1.99 3.01 -4.97
CA ILE A 14 3.21 2.23 -5.22
C ILE A 14 4.30 3.19 -5.65
N ARG A 15 5.49 3.09 -5.05
CA ARG A 15 6.63 3.87 -5.54
C ARG A 15 7.24 3.16 -6.73
N THR A 16 7.63 3.93 -7.74
CA THR A 16 8.23 3.38 -8.97
C THR A 16 9.73 3.11 -8.85
N ARG A 17 10.30 3.47 -7.70
CA ARG A 17 11.72 3.32 -7.34
C ARG A 17 11.75 3.02 -5.84
N GLU A 18 11.88 1.76 -5.51
CA GLU A 18 12.11 1.24 -4.16
C GLU A 18 13.49 0.58 -4.14
N PHE A 19 14.03 0.35 -2.95
CA PHE A 19 15.29 -0.39 -2.85
C PHE A 19 15.04 -1.88 -3.12
N ASP A 20 15.92 -2.54 -3.87
CA ASP A 20 15.76 -3.96 -4.23
C ASP A 20 15.71 -4.91 -3.01
N PHE A 21 16.12 -4.44 -1.83
CA PHE A 21 16.05 -5.22 -0.58
C PHE A 21 14.72 -5.09 0.16
N GLU A 22 13.86 -4.12 -0.19
CA GLU A 22 12.56 -3.98 0.45
C GLU A 22 11.60 -5.02 -0.14
N PRO A 23 10.86 -5.76 0.71
CA PRO A 23 9.84 -6.69 0.22
C PRO A 23 8.74 -5.92 -0.53
N PRO A 24 8.00 -6.58 -1.45
CA PRO A 24 6.88 -5.96 -2.16
C PRO A 24 5.88 -5.34 -1.18
N HIS A 25 5.63 -4.04 -1.31
CA HIS A 25 4.72 -3.33 -0.41
C HIS A 25 3.94 -2.23 -1.13
N VAL A 26 2.89 -1.75 -0.47
CA VAL A 26 2.12 -0.58 -0.86
C VAL A 26 2.14 0.45 0.26
N HIS A 27 2.24 1.72 -0.10
CA HIS A 27 2.12 2.83 0.82
C HIS A 27 0.67 3.24 0.99
N VAL A 28 0.26 3.49 2.23
CA VAL A 28 -1.04 4.05 2.57
C VAL A 28 -0.84 5.51 2.95
N ARG A 29 -1.39 6.41 2.13
CA ARG A 29 -1.31 7.86 2.36
C ARG A 29 -2.65 8.44 2.78
N VAL A 30 -2.60 9.46 3.63
CA VAL A 30 -3.75 10.31 3.97
C VAL A 30 -3.34 11.76 3.69
N GLY A 31 -4.02 12.38 2.74
CA GLY A 31 -3.60 13.69 2.22
C GLY A 31 -2.18 13.62 1.65
N ASN A 32 -1.25 14.38 2.23
CA ASN A 32 0.16 14.39 1.80
C ASN A 32 1.08 13.50 2.67
N GLU A 33 0.56 12.84 3.69
CA GLU A 33 1.35 12.07 4.64
C GLU A 33 1.37 10.58 4.28
N ASP A 34 2.49 9.92 4.56
CA ASP A 34 2.68 8.48 4.45
C ASP A 34 2.42 7.88 5.82
N TRP A 35 1.30 7.17 5.97
CA TRP A 35 0.79 6.71 7.27
C TRP A 35 1.17 5.27 7.56
N ALA A 36 1.19 4.41 6.54
CA ALA A 36 1.37 2.98 6.74
C ALA A 36 2.02 2.34 5.51
N ARG A 37 2.61 1.16 5.72
CA ARG A 37 3.08 0.29 4.64
C ARG A 37 2.55 -1.11 4.85
N ILE A 38 1.94 -1.67 3.81
CA ILE A 38 1.40 -3.03 3.83
C ILE A 38 2.20 -3.89 2.87
N LEU A 39 2.72 -5.00 3.37
CA LEU A 39 3.41 -6.02 2.59
C LEU A 39 2.41 -6.74 1.69
N LEU A 40 2.75 -6.89 0.40
CA LEU A 40 1.85 -7.52 -0.57
C LEU A 40 1.84 -9.04 -0.47
N ASP A 41 2.90 -9.63 0.09
CA ASP A 41 3.06 -11.07 0.24
C ASP A 41 2.05 -11.67 1.24
N ASN A 42 1.88 -11.02 2.39
CA ASN A 42 1.04 -11.52 3.48
C ASN A 42 -0.09 -10.55 3.91
N GLY A 43 -0.11 -9.31 3.40
CA GLY A 43 -1.09 -8.30 3.78
C GLY A 43 -0.88 -7.68 5.16
N GLU A 44 0.28 -7.92 5.79
CA GLU A 44 0.60 -7.36 7.11
C GLU A 44 1.28 -6.00 6.99
N TYR A 45 1.23 -5.20 8.07
CA TYR A 45 1.94 -3.94 8.11
C TYR A 45 3.44 -4.15 8.35
N SER A 46 4.27 -3.55 7.49
CA SER A 46 5.69 -3.31 7.81
C SER A 46 5.89 -1.97 8.52
N HIS A 47 4.92 -1.07 8.39
CA HIS A 47 4.82 0.17 9.15
C HIS A 47 3.35 0.39 9.52
N GLU A 48 3.05 0.36 10.81
CA GLU A 48 1.68 0.46 11.32
C GLU A 48 1.14 1.90 11.22
N PRO A 49 -0.17 2.07 10.98
CA PRO A 49 -0.80 3.37 10.94
C PRO A 49 -1.00 3.98 12.34
N PRO A 50 -1.37 5.27 12.42
CA PRO A 50 -1.81 5.88 13.67
C PRO A 50 -2.95 5.11 14.36
N PRO A 51 -3.06 5.20 15.70
CA PRO A 51 -4.10 4.51 16.46
C PRO A 51 -5.51 4.79 15.92
N GLY A 52 -6.34 3.75 15.85
CA GLY A 52 -7.73 3.85 15.37
C GLY A 52 -7.92 3.60 13.88
N HIS A 53 -6.85 3.55 13.07
CA HIS A 53 -6.95 3.35 11.62
C HIS A 53 -6.60 1.93 11.14
N TYR A 54 -5.96 1.13 11.99
CA TYR A 54 -5.44 -0.20 11.65
C TYR A 54 -6.43 -1.07 10.88
N ARG A 55 -7.61 -1.30 11.45
CA ARG A 55 -8.62 -2.20 10.86
C ARG A 55 -9.24 -1.63 9.58
N ALA A 56 -9.55 -0.33 9.58
CA ALA A 56 -10.18 0.32 8.44
C ALA A 56 -9.29 0.33 7.19
N ILE A 57 -7.97 0.50 7.39
CA ILE A 57 -7.00 0.43 6.30
C ILE A 57 -6.86 -1.00 5.76
N LEU A 58 -6.84 -2.02 6.64
CA LEU A 58 -6.78 -3.43 6.18
C LEU A 58 -8.02 -3.82 5.39
N GLU A 59 -9.21 -3.44 5.86
CA GLU A 59 -10.47 -3.71 5.14
C GLU A 59 -10.48 -2.99 3.77
N ALA A 60 -9.98 -1.76 3.70
CA ALA A 60 -9.81 -1.03 2.44
C ALA A 60 -8.77 -1.67 1.52
N PHE A 61 -7.67 -2.19 2.08
CA PHE A 61 -6.64 -2.90 1.34
C PHE A 61 -7.17 -4.20 0.75
N ASP A 62 -7.86 -5.01 1.55
CA ASP A 62 -8.37 -6.33 1.13
C ASP A 62 -9.30 -6.22 -0.07
N ALA A 63 -10.17 -5.20 -0.10
CA ALA A 63 -11.05 -4.90 -1.23
C ALA A 63 -10.32 -4.60 -2.55
N HIS A 64 -9.05 -4.19 -2.49
CA HIS A 64 -8.25 -3.78 -3.65
C HIS A 64 -6.92 -4.56 -3.79
N ALA A 65 -6.69 -5.58 -2.97
CA ALA A 65 -5.39 -6.24 -2.86
C ALA A 65 -4.91 -6.85 -4.19
N ALA A 66 -5.83 -7.39 -5.00
CA ALA A 66 -5.52 -7.94 -6.31
C ALA A 66 -4.99 -6.87 -7.29
N ALA A 67 -5.68 -5.73 -7.40
CA ALA A 67 -5.28 -4.62 -8.27
C ALA A 67 -3.95 -4.00 -7.82
N ILE A 68 -3.73 -3.90 -6.50
CA ILE A 68 -2.48 -3.40 -5.93
C ILE A 68 -1.32 -4.34 -6.29
N ARG A 69 -1.48 -5.66 -6.15
CA ARG A 69 -0.45 -6.64 -6.53
C ARG A 69 -0.14 -6.62 -8.02
N GLU A 70 -1.17 -6.57 -8.86
CA GLU A 70 -1.00 -6.49 -10.32
C GLU A 70 -0.23 -5.23 -10.73
N GLU A 71 -0.60 -4.08 -10.18
CA GLU A 71 0.07 -2.82 -10.47
C GLU A 71 1.51 -2.80 -9.96
N TRP A 72 1.77 -3.37 -8.78
CA TRP A 72 3.13 -3.50 -8.26
C TRP A 72 3.99 -4.34 -9.20
N PHE A 73 3.49 -5.50 -9.62
CA PHE A 73 4.16 -6.37 -10.55
C PHE A 73 4.41 -5.65 -11.89
N ARG A 74 3.42 -4.96 -12.44
CA ARG A 74 3.57 -4.19 -13.69
C ARG A 74 4.68 -3.14 -13.63
N ILE A 75 4.86 -2.50 -12.47
CA ILE A 75 5.89 -1.47 -12.26
C ILE A 75 7.28 -2.09 -12.06
N HIS A 76 7.37 -3.21 -11.35
CA HIS A 76 8.63 -3.79 -10.87
C HIS A 76 9.10 -5.07 -11.56
N ALA A 77 8.30 -5.68 -12.46
CA ALA A 77 8.64 -6.91 -13.21
C ALA A 77 9.70 -6.69 -14.30
N ARG A 78 10.81 -6.03 -13.97
CA ARG A 78 11.99 -5.87 -14.82
C ARG A 78 12.83 -7.14 -14.90
#